data_AF-A0A178JH15-F1
#
_entry.id   AF-A0A178JH15-F1
#
_cell.length_a   1.000
_cell.length_b   1.000
_cell.length_c   1.000
_cell.angle_alpha   90.00
_cell.angle_beta   90.00
_cell.angle_gamma   90.00
#
_symmetry.space_group_name_H-M   'P 1'
#
loop_
_entity.id
_entity.type
_entity.pdbx_description
1 polymer ?
#
loop_
_entity_poly.entity_id
_entity_poly.type
_entity_poly.pdbx_seq_one_letter_code
_entity_poly.pdbx_strand_id
1 'polypeptide(L)'
;MEFEKHIQDTCEHLEEIVSLMGGHLSKDLDSISTLEEVLTSVVNENDEEATSGARYLIAVYLGEIVINAAGGEWIKSTISNNIALSIDNQQSFPLEAVEEFIKKPKNGQLEFFAKGLISANRI
;
A
#
# COMPACT_ATOMS: atom_id res chain seq x y z
N MET A 1 5.59 -15.88 -10.57
CA MET A 1 6.31 -16.75 -9.60
C MET A 1 7.22 -15.98 -8.66
N GLU A 2 8.41 -15.46 -9.04
CA GLU A 2 9.27 -14.73 -8.07
C GLU A 2 8.63 -13.42 -7.58
N PHE A 3 7.95 -12.70 -8.47
CA PHE A 3 7.37 -11.40 -8.15
C PHE A 3 6.14 -11.51 -7.23
N GLU A 4 5.20 -12.39 -7.53
CA GLU A 4 4.02 -12.63 -6.67
C GLU A 4 4.43 -13.15 -5.29
N LYS A 5 5.44 -14.04 -5.24
CA LYS A 5 5.99 -14.50 -3.97
C LYS A 5 6.57 -13.33 -3.16
N HIS A 6 7.33 -12.45 -3.81
CA HIS A 6 7.87 -11.26 -3.15
C HIS A 6 6.75 -10.35 -2.58
N ILE A 7 5.66 -10.15 -3.32
CA ILE A 7 4.48 -9.40 -2.84
C ILE A 7 3.86 -10.08 -1.63
N GLN A 8 3.67 -11.41 -1.68
CA GLN A 8 3.12 -12.19 -0.58
C GLN A 8 4.02 -12.10 0.66
N ASP A 9 5.31 -12.43 0.53
CA ASP A 9 6.29 -12.39 1.62
C ASP A 9 6.34 -10.98 2.25
N THR A 10 6.22 -9.93 1.43
CA THR A 10 6.16 -8.53 1.90
C THR A 10 4.90 -8.25 2.74
N CYS A 11 3.74 -8.78 2.32
CA CYS A 11 2.50 -8.60 3.06
C CYS A 11 2.49 -9.36 4.38
N GLU A 12 2.94 -10.61 4.36
CA GLU A 12 3.07 -11.45 5.56
C GLU A 12 4.02 -10.77 6.57
N HIS A 13 5.12 -10.20 6.10
CA HIS A 13 6.04 -9.47 6.98
C HIS A 13 5.40 -8.26 7.65
N LEU A 14 4.58 -7.47 6.92
CA LEU A 14 3.87 -6.35 7.52
C LEU A 14 2.80 -6.80 8.52
N GLU A 15 2.06 -7.87 8.20
CA GLU A 15 1.07 -8.48 9.10
C GLU A 15 1.72 -8.95 10.41
N GLU A 16 2.89 -9.58 10.34
CA GLU A 16 3.68 -9.98 11.51
C GLU A 16 4.06 -8.77 12.36
N ILE A 17 4.60 -7.70 11.75
CA ILE A 17 4.99 -6.48 12.46
C ILE A 17 3.78 -5.85 13.18
N VAL A 18 2.65 -5.72 12.49
CA VAL A 18 1.43 -5.14 13.07
C VAL A 18 0.85 -6.02 14.17
N SER A 19 0.89 -7.35 14.01
CA SER A 19 0.47 -8.32 15.02
C SER A 19 1.30 -8.22 16.31
N LEU A 20 2.63 -8.04 16.18
CA LEU A 20 3.51 -7.82 17.34
C LEU A 20 3.19 -6.53 18.12
N MET A 21 2.60 -5.54 17.45
CA MET A 21 2.11 -4.30 18.07
C MET A 21 0.67 -4.42 18.61
N GLY A 22 0.06 -5.61 18.53
CA GLY A 22 -1.31 -5.88 18.97
C GLY A 22 -2.39 -5.44 17.97
N GLY A 23 -1.99 -5.08 16.75
CA GLY A 23 -2.91 -4.75 15.65
C GLY A 23 -3.28 -5.98 14.82
N HIS A 24 -4.15 -5.77 13.84
CA HIS A 24 -4.52 -6.77 12.85
C HIS A 24 -4.68 -6.09 11.49
N LEU A 25 -4.18 -6.73 10.44
CA LEU A 25 -4.41 -6.35 9.06
C LEU A 25 -5.12 -7.48 8.32
N SER A 26 -6.00 -7.09 7.43
CA SER A 26 -6.59 -7.92 6.38
C SER A 26 -6.49 -7.17 5.05
N LYS A 27 -6.57 -7.91 3.94
CA LYS A 27 -6.55 -7.32 2.58
C LYS A 27 -7.91 -6.68 2.19
N ASP A 28 -8.55 -6.03 3.15
CA ASP A 28 -9.83 -5.33 3.01
C ASP A 28 -9.64 -3.83 3.27
N LEU A 29 -10.58 -3.02 2.78
CA LEU A 29 -10.52 -1.55 2.87
C LEU A 29 -10.41 -1.03 4.30
N ASP A 30 -11.02 -1.73 5.26
CA ASP A 30 -11.03 -1.32 6.66
C ASP A 30 -9.64 -1.32 7.30
N SER A 31 -8.67 -2.06 6.73
CA SER A 31 -7.29 -2.08 7.21
C SER A 31 -6.48 -0.87 6.79
N ILE A 32 -6.97 -0.03 5.86
CA ILE A 32 -6.22 1.14 5.38
C ILE A 32 -6.01 2.16 6.50
N SER A 33 -6.95 2.34 7.42
CA SER A 33 -6.76 3.24 8.56
C SER A 33 -5.59 2.79 9.44
N THR A 34 -5.46 1.48 9.67
CA THR A 34 -4.33 0.91 10.42
C THR A 34 -3.00 1.17 9.69
N LEU A 35 -2.97 1.07 8.36
CA LEU A 35 -1.78 1.41 7.57
C LEU A 35 -1.38 2.87 7.75
N GLU A 36 -2.34 3.80 7.71
CA GLU A 36 -2.08 5.23 7.93
C GLU A 36 -1.59 5.52 9.35
N GLU A 37 -2.14 4.84 10.36
CA GLU A 37 -1.72 4.97 11.76
C GLU A 37 -0.27 4.49 11.97
N VAL A 38 0.08 3.31 11.41
CA VAL A 38 1.44 2.78 11.44
C VAL A 38 2.39 3.76 10.75
N LEU A 39 2.06 4.21 9.54
CA LEU A 39 2.92 5.12 8.78
C LEU A 39 3.11 6.47 9.50
N THR A 40 2.03 7.02 10.06
CA THR A 40 2.10 8.27 10.84
C THR A 40 3.00 8.10 12.06
N SER A 41 2.92 6.96 12.74
CA SER A 41 3.76 6.67 13.91
C SER A 41 5.24 6.62 13.53
N VAL A 42 5.60 5.90 12.46
CA VAL A 42 6.97 5.81 11.96
C VAL A 42 7.50 7.18 11.51
N VAL A 43 6.70 7.96 10.79
CA VAL A 43 7.09 9.32 10.34
C VAL A 43 7.36 10.24 11.53
N ASN A 44 6.58 10.13 12.61
CA ASN A 44 6.76 10.96 13.80
C ASN A 44 8.02 10.60 14.61
N GLU A 45 8.57 9.40 14.45
CA GLU A 45 9.84 8.99 15.06
C GLU A 45 11.06 9.65 14.38
N ASN A 46 10.89 10.24 13.19
CA ASN A 46 11.94 10.87 12.38
C ASN A 46 13.13 9.94 12.08
N ASP A 47 12.88 8.63 11.98
CA ASP A 47 13.85 7.64 11.52
C ASP A 47 13.68 7.44 9.99
N GLU A 48 14.65 7.91 9.22
CA GLU A 48 14.62 7.83 7.75
C GLU A 48 14.68 6.39 7.23
N GLU A 49 15.40 5.50 7.92
CA GLU A 49 15.55 4.10 7.51
C GLU A 49 14.25 3.35 7.77
N ALA A 50 13.67 3.51 8.96
CA ALA A 50 12.37 2.95 9.30
C ALA A 50 11.27 3.47 8.38
N THR A 51 11.29 4.78 8.08
CA THR A 51 10.33 5.40 7.14
C THR A 51 10.45 4.82 5.74
N SER A 52 11.67 4.62 5.23
CA SER A 52 11.90 4.03 3.91
C SER A 52 11.42 2.58 3.82
N GLY A 53 11.64 1.79 4.87
CA GLY A 53 11.14 0.41 4.97
C GLY A 53 9.61 0.37 5.02
N ALA A 54 9.01 1.13 5.95
CA ALA A 54 7.56 1.22 6.10
C ALA A 54 6.86 1.69 4.81
N ARG A 55 7.45 2.66 4.10
CA ARG A 55 6.96 3.13 2.80
C ARG A 55 6.71 1.97 1.84
N TYR A 56 7.67 1.07 1.69
CA TYR A 56 7.56 -0.04 0.74
C TYR A 56 6.54 -1.08 1.19
N LEU A 57 6.61 -1.51 2.45
CA LEU A 57 5.69 -2.51 3.02
C LEU A 57 4.23 -2.05 2.88
N ILE A 58 3.95 -0.81 3.28
CA ILE A 58 2.60 -0.24 3.26
C ILE A 58 2.10 -0.03 1.83
N ALA A 59 2.97 0.39 0.90
CA ALA A 59 2.60 0.53 -0.50
C ALA A 59 2.19 -0.81 -1.14
N VAL A 60 2.93 -1.88 -0.84
CA VAL A 60 2.59 -3.22 -1.33
C VAL A 60 1.27 -3.70 -0.72
N TYR A 61 1.10 -3.55 0.60
CA TYR A 61 -0.13 -3.99 1.26
C TYR A 61 -1.37 -3.20 0.78
N LEU A 62 -1.23 -1.89 0.61
CA LEU A 62 -2.26 -1.03 0.03
C LEU A 62 -2.65 -1.49 -1.38
N GLY A 63 -1.66 -1.87 -2.21
CA GLY A 63 -1.92 -2.38 -3.54
C GLY A 63 -2.67 -3.72 -3.54
N GLU A 64 -2.37 -4.61 -2.60
CA GLU A 64 -3.12 -5.87 -2.42
C GLU A 64 -4.57 -5.61 -2.00
N ILE A 65 -4.83 -4.65 -1.10
CA ILE A 65 -6.19 -4.22 -0.75
C ILE A 65 -6.94 -3.74 -2.01
N VAL A 66 -6.29 -2.92 -2.83
CA VAL A 66 -6.90 -2.42 -4.07
C VAL A 66 -7.17 -3.55 -5.06
N ILE A 67 -6.22 -4.45 -5.33
CA ILE A 67 -6.41 -5.59 -6.24
C ILE A 67 -7.53 -6.51 -5.74
N ASN A 68 -7.59 -6.80 -4.43
CA ASN A 68 -8.64 -7.64 -3.87
C ASN A 68 -10.04 -7.02 -4.06
N ALA A 69 -10.14 -5.69 -4.01
CA ALA A 69 -11.41 -4.98 -4.12
C ALA A 69 -11.83 -4.58 -5.55
N ALA A 70 -10.87 -4.29 -6.44
CA ALA A 70 -11.11 -3.82 -7.81
C ALA A 70 -10.78 -4.85 -8.90
N GLY A 71 -10.03 -5.90 -8.55
CA GLY A 71 -9.35 -6.75 -9.52
C GLY A 71 -8.06 -6.12 -10.04
N GLY A 72 -7.51 -6.70 -11.11
CA GLY A 72 -6.25 -6.28 -11.72
C GLY A 72 -5.07 -7.15 -11.30
N GLU A 73 -3.86 -6.67 -11.61
CA GLU A 73 -2.62 -7.40 -11.37
C GLU A 73 -1.45 -6.46 -11.06
N TRP A 74 -0.45 -6.98 -10.34
CA TRP A 74 0.82 -6.29 -10.19
C TRP A 74 1.64 -6.41 -11.47
N ILE A 75 2.21 -5.28 -11.89
CA ILE A 75 3.12 -5.20 -13.03
C ILE A 75 4.40 -4.48 -12.65
N LYS A 76 5.47 -4.77 -13.39
CA LYS A 76 6.64 -3.88 -13.43
C LYS A 76 6.29 -2.74 -14.38
N SER A 77 6.32 -1.50 -13.89
CA SER A 77 5.99 -0.37 -14.75
C SER A 77 6.99 -0.26 -15.91
N THR A 78 6.49 0.16 -17.06
CA THR A 78 7.30 0.54 -18.23
C THR A 78 7.66 2.03 -18.21
N ILE A 79 7.07 2.79 -17.28
CA ILE A 79 7.17 4.25 -17.19
C ILE A 79 8.05 4.65 -16.00
N SER A 80 7.97 3.91 -14.89
CA SER A 80 8.85 4.04 -13.74
C SER A 80 9.61 2.73 -13.49
N ASN A 81 10.72 2.80 -12.74
CA ASN A 81 11.41 1.60 -12.24
C ASN A 81 10.68 0.96 -11.05
N ASN A 82 9.46 1.41 -10.74
CA ASN A 82 8.67 0.94 -9.61
C ASN A 82 7.67 -0.15 -10.04
N ILE A 83 7.16 -0.84 -9.05
CA ILE A 83 6.00 -1.73 -9.19
C ILE A 83 4.73 -0.88 -9.29
N ALA A 84 3.78 -1.33 -10.10
CA ALA A 84 2.51 -0.65 -10.32
C ALA A 84 1.37 -1.67 -10.34
N LEU A 85 0.15 -1.16 -10.18
CA LEU A 85 -1.08 -1.92 -10.40
C LEU A 85 -1.55 -1.66 -11.83
N SER A 86 -1.90 -2.72 -12.55
CA SER A 86 -2.64 -2.65 -13.81
C SER A 86 -4.11 -2.96 -13.52
N ILE A 87 -4.96 -1.95 -13.65
CA ILE A 87 -6.42 -2.07 -13.46
C ILE A 87 -7.09 -1.39 -14.66
N ASP A 88 -7.90 -2.13 -15.42
CA ASP A 88 -8.57 -1.68 -16.65
C ASP A 88 -7.63 -0.96 -17.65
N ASN A 89 -6.44 -1.52 -17.87
CA ASN A 89 -5.38 -0.97 -18.72
C ASN A 89 -4.79 0.37 -18.24
N GLN A 90 -5.08 0.81 -17.02
CA GLN A 90 -4.45 1.97 -16.39
C GLN A 90 -3.39 1.52 -15.37
N GLN A 91 -2.26 2.25 -15.34
CA GLN A 91 -1.25 2.06 -14.33
C GLN A 91 -1.53 2.96 -13.13
N SER A 92 -1.60 2.36 -11.94
CA SER A 92 -1.72 3.06 -10.67
C SER A 92 -0.53 2.75 -9.78
N PHE A 93 -0.13 3.71 -8.95
CA PHE A 93 1.16 3.66 -8.28
C PHE A 93 1.02 3.86 -6.76
N PRO A 94 0.84 2.76 -6.00
CA PRO A 94 0.68 2.83 -4.54
C PRO A 94 1.89 3.43 -3.81
N LEU A 95 3.11 3.21 -4.31
CA LEU A 95 4.32 3.72 -3.69
C LEU A 95 4.33 5.26 -3.67
N GLU A 96 3.93 5.87 -4.78
CA GLU A 96 3.83 7.31 -4.97
C GLU A 96 2.75 7.91 -4.06
N ALA A 97 1.60 7.23 -3.91
CA ALA A 97 0.55 7.65 -2.97
C ALA A 97 1.05 7.64 -1.50
N VAL A 98 1.82 6.62 -1.13
CA VAL A 98 2.43 6.51 0.20
C VAL A 98 3.54 7.55 0.40
N GLU A 99 4.34 7.85 -0.62
CA GLU A 99 5.34 8.92 -0.57
C GLU A 99 4.71 10.31 -0.38
N GLU A 100 3.58 10.57 -1.04
CA GLU A 100 2.82 11.80 -0.82
C GLU A 100 2.28 11.89 0.60
N PHE A 101 1.79 10.78 1.15
CA PHE A 101 1.36 10.71 2.55
C PHE A 101 2.52 11.03 3.50
N ILE A 102 3.69 10.41 3.32
CA ILE A 102 4.87 10.65 4.18
C ILE A 102 5.27 12.13 4.20
N LYS A 103 5.25 12.80 3.03
CA LYS A 103 5.61 14.22 2.92
C LYS A 103 4.62 15.14 3.63
N LYS A 104 3.33 14.77 3.65
CA LYS A 104 2.28 15.57 4.26
C LYS A 104 1.13 14.67 4.76
N PRO A 105 1.30 14.04 5.94
CA PRO A 105 0.33 13.08 6.45
C PRO A 105 -1.05 13.71 6.59
N LYS A 106 -2.05 13.06 6.00
CA LYS A 106 -3.45 13.47 6.10
C LYS A 106 -4.32 12.23 6.21
N ASN A 107 -5.03 12.11 7.32
CA ASN A 107 -5.95 10.99 7.56
C ASN A 107 -6.95 10.85 6.40
N GLY A 108 -7.15 9.62 5.96
CA GLY A 108 -8.01 9.22 4.85
C GLY A 108 -7.42 9.45 3.46
N GLN A 109 -6.16 9.88 3.32
CA GLN A 109 -5.54 10.11 2.01
C GLN A 109 -5.31 8.79 1.26
N LEU A 110 -4.80 7.75 1.92
CA LEU A 110 -4.61 6.43 1.30
C LEU A 110 -5.96 5.75 1.05
N GLU A 111 -6.93 5.97 1.94
CA GLU A 111 -8.30 5.49 1.75
C GLU A 111 -8.95 6.14 0.53
N PHE A 112 -8.77 7.45 0.36
CA PHE A 112 -9.26 8.19 -0.81
C PHE A 112 -8.61 7.67 -2.10
N PHE A 113 -7.30 7.41 -2.10
CA PHE A 113 -6.60 6.79 -3.22
C PHE A 113 -7.21 5.44 -3.58
N ALA A 114 -7.35 4.52 -2.61
CA ALA A 114 -7.89 3.19 -2.85
C ALA A 114 -9.33 3.23 -3.36
N LYS A 115 -10.20 4.02 -2.73
CA LYS A 115 -11.59 4.20 -3.14
C LYS A 115 -11.72 4.83 -4.54
N GLY A 116 -10.83 5.75 -4.88
CA GLY A 116 -10.76 6.35 -6.21
C GLY A 116 -10.52 5.31 -7.30
N LEU A 117 -9.56 4.41 -7.09
CA LEU A 117 -9.27 3.31 -8.01
C LEU A 117 -10.44 2.32 -8.09
N ILE A 118 -11.02 1.91 -6.96
CA ILE A 118 -12.13 0.95 -6.97
C ILE A 118 -13.37 1.52 -7.66
N SER A 119 -13.65 2.82 -7.49
CA SER A 119 -14.83 3.44 -8.08
C SER A 119 -14.69 3.66 -9.60
N ALA A 120 -13.48 3.93 -10.08
CA ALA A 120 -13.22 4.13 -11.51
C ALA A 120 -13.42 2.87 -12.36
N ASN A 121 -13.32 1.68 -11.74
CA ASN A 121 -13.32 0.37 -12.41
C ASN A 121 -14.64 -0.42 -12.20
N ARG A 122 -15.70 0.22 -11.67
CA ARG A 122 -17.04 -0.38 -11.50
C ARG A 122 -18.04 0.03 -12.60
N ILE A 123 -17.57 0.47 -13.77
CA ILE A 123 -18.40 0.97 -14.87
C ILE A 123 -18.68 -0.14 -15.88
#